data_AF-A0A5B9Y3R4-F1
#
_entry.id   AF-A0A5B9Y3R4-F1
#
_cell.length_a   1.000
_cell.length_b   1.000
_cell.length_c   1.000
_cell.angle_alpha   90.00
_cell.angle_beta   90.00
_cell.angle_gamma   90.00
#
_symmetry.space_group_name_H-M   'P 1'
#
loop_
_entity.id
_entity.type
_entity.pdbx_description
1 polymer ?
#
loop_
_entity_poly.entity_id
_entity_poly.type
_entity_poly.pdbx_seq_one_letter_code
_entity_poly.pdbx_strand_id
1 'polypeptide(L)'
;MKKLLSFILSSSLFASVAATTVSCVGNIGVLGEGPLDKILVDGVLRIKNRTENDLRQAIDDTQKLMNIQVDIGGFDPTLSNGEITLTPNEDFKDMISGSVVVKWYYIEPIGNYIPQSDLGEIKEINEQNIKEVLLAKNSNLKESDFTISKIGNNGAVVNSIKDSNYYYGKQNIQYSKAGVPDTRIDLATVITSNSLGELDKNDESTIISKIAALNSSLDKSEIQITNITNTGAKVTPKLNSAKYKGSVNVTFTIKETQPEPEPGDKLVELSTIIKSTTLGELENNSSSTIISKVKSLNSDLDTSQIEVANISDTGATIKSISNSTKYTGNVSVKYSLKETETPDPDAFDLSSLKGIALGALTSDSDISILNEFFNKNWELGTAGIKTADVKVIDKTVNSAVIIANSTKVKNSIKISFAVDNGKTSIPELIVNRNLGENIKELQFIPVYVWELVKKENVETIGALSLKDVTISNISKTGAHISAVAGSKFIGQVDVTWTVSSDFKEEEIDLENLQDQLNVRPISVQYKSTLSSAKADQKNNPDKTIDEIAWNIIEGNVASTFVGTLGLILNIDVGQEASLGDFIRRNVDYTTNYEEITKDVKFEYSDFTGSVPPDLEDLTIVVSGTKDSWIKNSAEITVKWV
;
A
#
# COMPACT_ATOMS: atom_id res chain seq x y z
N MET A 1 -19.44 -6.08 -61.19
CA MET A 1 -19.52 -6.98 -60.02
C MET A 1 -18.61 -6.37 -58.95
N LYS A 2 -19.02 -5.48 -58.04
CA LYS A 2 -20.23 -5.43 -57.20
C LYS A 2 -20.47 -6.77 -56.49
N LYS A 3 -20.30 -6.72 -55.16
CA LYS A 3 -21.01 -7.50 -54.13
C LYS A 3 -20.72 -9.00 -54.07
N LEU A 4 -20.07 -9.45 -52.99
CA LEU A 4 -20.68 -10.24 -51.90
C LEU A 4 -19.55 -10.77 -51.00
N LEU A 5 -19.36 -10.17 -49.83
CA LEU A 5 -19.37 -10.86 -48.53
C LEU A 5 -19.17 -9.80 -47.45
N SER A 6 -20.30 -9.38 -46.89
CA SER A 6 -20.41 -8.57 -45.68
C SER A 6 -20.68 -9.49 -44.49
N PHE A 7 -20.23 -9.05 -43.32
CA PHE A 7 -20.92 -9.17 -42.03
C PHE A 7 -21.16 -10.58 -41.46
N ILE A 8 -20.40 -10.95 -40.42
CA ILE A 8 -20.94 -11.36 -39.11
C ILE A 8 -20.04 -10.80 -38.00
N LEU A 9 -20.70 -10.29 -36.97
CA LEU A 9 -20.18 -9.69 -35.75
C LEU A 9 -19.24 -10.61 -34.96
N SER A 10 -18.24 -10.02 -34.30
CA SER A 10 -17.92 -10.42 -32.93
C SER A 10 -17.40 -9.21 -32.15
N SER A 11 -18.29 -8.70 -31.31
CA SER A 11 -18.01 -7.85 -30.16
C SER A 11 -17.08 -8.59 -29.19
N SER A 12 -15.84 -8.13 -29.03
CA SER A 12 -15.08 -8.39 -27.82
C SER A 12 -15.30 -7.24 -26.84
N LEU A 13 -15.92 -7.58 -25.71
CA LEU A 13 -16.01 -6.72 -24.53
C LEU A 13 -14.60 -6.30 -24.10
N PHE A 14 -14.32 -5.01 -24.13
CA PHE A 14 -13.33 -4.45 -23.22
C PHE A 14 -14.01 -4.34 -21.86
N ALA A 15 -13.79 -5.34 -21.00
CA ALA A 15 -13.98 -5.14 -19.57
C ALA A 15 -12.97 -4.07 -19.15
N SER A 16 -13.45 -2.89 -18.75
CA SER A 16 -12.61 -1.92 -18.06
C SER A 16 -12.15 -2.59 -16.77
N VAL A 17 -10.89 -3.02 -16.73
CA VAL A 17 -10.24 -3.30 -15.46
C VAL A 17 -10.21 -1.96 -14.74
N ALA A 18 -11.13 -1.79 -13.78
CA ALA A 18 -11.04 -0.70 -12.83
C ALA A 18 -9.72 -0.92 -12.08
N ALA A 19 -8.69 -0.20 -12.50
CA ALA A 19 -7.53 0.02 -11.67
C ALA A 19 -8.07 0.73 -10.43
N THR A 20 -8.26 -0.02 -9.35
CA THR A 20 -8.23 0.53 -8.01
C THR A 20 -6.84 1.14 -7.86
N THR A 21 -6.71 2.41 -8.21
CA THR A 21 -5.62 3.24 -7.72
C THR A 21 -5.82 3.27 -6.21
N VAL A 22 -5.05 2.45 -5.50
CA VAL A 22 -4.84 2.68 -4.08
C VAL A 22 -4.18 4.05 -4.01
N SER A 23 -4.96 5.04 -3.59
CA SER A 23 -4.48 6.40 -3.33
C SER A 23 -3.62 6.35 -2.07
N CYS A 24 -2.42 5.79 -2.18
CA CYS A 24 -1.34 6.00 -1.21
C CYS A 24 -0.74 7.38 -1.46
N VAL A 25 -1.54 8.43 -1.27
CA VAL A 25 -1.02 9.81 -1.13
C VAL A 25 -1.26 10.21 0.32
N GLY A 26 -0.71 9.41 1.23
CA GLY A 26 -0.35 9.93 2.55
C GLY A 26 0.91 10.77 2.38
N ASN A 27 1.02 11.88 3.10
CA ASN A 27 2.31 12.56 3.19
C ASN A 27 3.33 11.54 3.70
N ILE A 28 4.36 11.25 2.90
CA ILE A 28 5.43 10.36 3.32
C ILE A 28 6.16 11.11 4.43
N GLY A 29 6.17 10.54 5.65
CA GLY A 29 6.90 11.14 6.76
C GLY A 29 8.39 11.25 6.40
N VAL A 30 9.07 12.25 6.96
CA VAL A 30 10.52 12.40 6.81
C VAL A 30 11.20 11.43 7.79
N LEU A 31 12.28 10.78 7.36
CA LEU A 31 13.13 9.99 8.25
C LEU A 31 13.77 10.92 9.29
N GLY A 32 13.33 10.81 10.54
CA GLY A 32 13.93 11.55 11.64
C GLY A 32 15.29 10.99 12.02
N GLU A 33 16.21 11.85 12.45
CA GLU A 33 17.53 11.48 12.97
C GLU A 33 17.83 12.23 14.28
N GLY A 34 18.48 11.54 15.21
CA GLY A 34 18.89 12.09 16.50
C GLY A 34 17.93 11.83 17.67
N PRO A 35 18.05 12.57 18.79
CA PRO A 35 17.26 12.33 19.99
C PRO A 35 15.77 12.67 19.78
N LEU A 36 14.87 11.77 20.16
CA LEU A 36 13.42 11.95 19.98
C LEU A 36 12.87 13.21 20.68
N ASP A 37 13.43 13.60 21.83
CA ASP A 37 13.06 14.81 22.57
C ASP A 37 13.44 16.11 21.81
N LYS A 38 14.34 16.00 20.82
CA LYS A 38 14.72 17.10 19.91
C LYS A 38 13.95 17.07 18.59
N ILE A 39 13.53 15.89 18.14
CA ILE A 39 12.72 15.74 16.92
C ILE A 39 11.27 16.22 17.19
N LEU A 40 10.68 15.81 18.30
CA LEU A 40 9.29 16.11 18.66
C LEU A 40 9.18 17.10 19.84
N VAL A 41 9.98 18.17 19.81
CA VAL A 41 9.90 19.25 20.81
C VAL A 41 8.47 19.80 20.83
N ASP A 42 7.81 19.71 21.99
CA ASP A 42 6.44 20.17 22.24
C ASP A 42 5.38 19.57 21.29
N GLY A 43 5.66 18.39 20.73
CA GLY A 43 4.77 17.70 19.81
C GLY A 43 3.40 17.44 20.44
N VAL A 44 2.37 18.08 19.90
CA VAL A 44 0.97 17.77 20.19
C VAL A 44 0.39 17.02 19.00
N LEU A 45 0.05 15.75 19.21
CA LEU A 45 -0.61 14.91 18.20
C LEU A 45 -2.12 15.14 18.24
N ARG A 46 -2.76 15.24 17.07
CA ARG A 46 -4.22 15.43 16.97
C ARG A 46 -4.80 14.28 16.17
N ILE A 47 -5.76 13.58 16.77
CA ILE A 47 -6.38 12.39 16.19
C ILE A 47 -7.86 12.61 15.94
N LYS A 48 -8.37 12.03 14.85
CA LYS A 48 -9.78 12.17 14.40
C LYS A 48 -10.65 11.03 14.91
N ASN A 49 -10.04 9.89 15.18
CA ASN A 49 -10.60 8.71 15.80
C ASN A 49 -9.68 8.30 16.95
N ARG A 50 -10.26 7.72 18.00
CA ARG A 50 -9.50 7.25 19.17
C ARG A 50 -8.89 5.88 18.88
N THR A 51 -7.99 5.82 17.91
CA THR A 51 -7.31 4.60 17.46
C THR A 51 -5.81 4.82 17.40
N GLU A 52 -5.04 3.74 17.56
CA GLU A 52 -3.59 3.82 17.42
C GLU A 52 -3.16 4.16 15.98
N ASN A 53 -3.93 3.73 14.98
CA ASN A 53 -3.67 4.08 13.57
C ASN A 53 -3.74 5.59 13.34
N ASP A 54 -4.70 6.29 13.95
CA ASP A 54 -4.78 7.75 13.84
C ASP A 54 -3.61 8.44 14.57
N LEU A 55 -3.10 7.85 15.67
CA LEU A 55 -1.86 8.33 16.29
C LEU A 55 -0.67 8.17 15.37
N ARG A 56 -0.54 7.01 14.72
CA ARG A 56 0.54 6.75 13.74
C ARG A 56 0.47 7.74 12.59
N GLN A 57 -0.71 7.98 12.04
CA GLN A 57 -0.90 9.01 11.03
C GLN A 57 -0.55 10.41 11.55
N ALA A 58 -0.93 10.74 12.79
CA ALA A 58 -0.59 12.03 13.40
C ALA A 58 0.93 12.21 13.59
N ILE A 59 1.70 11.13 13.79
CA ILE A 59 3.16 11.16 13.81
C ILE A 59 3.70 11.48 12.41
N ASP A 60 3.24 10.79 11.36
CA ASP A 60 3.65 11.08 9.98
C ASP A 60 3.32 12.52 9.57
N ASP A 61 2.14 12.99 9.98
CA ASP A 61 1.65 14.34 9.70
C ASP A 61 2.52 15.43 10.34
N THR A 62 3.35 15.09 11.35
CA THR A 62 4.35 16.04 11.88
C THR A 62 5.42 16.39 10.85
N GLN A 63 5.64 15.51 9.86
CA GLN A 63 6.72 15.61 8.87
C GLN A 63 8.12 15.70 9.48
N LYS A 64 8.29 15.27 10.73
CA LYS A 64 9.59 15.24 11.42
C LYS A 64 10.10 13.83 11.69
N LEU A 65 9.20 12.85 11.62
CA LEU A 65 9.44 11.46 11.96
C LEU A 65 8.43 10.59 11.21
N MET A 66 8.85 9.42 10.74
CA MET A 66 7.91 8.41 10.26
C MET A 66 7.40 7.56 11.41
N ASN A 67 6.12 7.19 11.36
CA ASN A 67 5.49 6.38 12.39
C ASN A 67 6.16 5.01 12.58
N ILE A 68 6.78 4.45 11.54
CA ILE A 68 7.49 3.17 11.60
C ILE A 68 8.79 3.26 12.41
N GLN A 69 9.34 4.46 12.61
CA GLN A 69 10.56 4.64 13.38
C GLN A 69 10.32 4.48 14.88
N VAL A 70 9.07 4.53 15.37
CA VAL A 70 8.78 4.52 16.80
C VAL A 70 7.70 3.52 17.20
N ASP A 71 7.90 2.96 18.38
CA ASP A 71 6.87 2.23 19.11
C ASP A 71 6.07 3.21 20.00
N ILE A 72 4.76 2.97 20.09
CA ILE A 72 3.82 3.80 20.87
C ILE A 72 3.46 3.07 22.16
N GLY A 73 3.78 3.68 23.30
CA GLY A 73 3.42 3.20 24.63
C GLY A 73 2.40 4.10 25.33
N GLY A 74 1.48 3.50 26.09
CA GLY A 74 0.58 4.23 27.01
C GLY A 74 -0.65 4.86 26.38
N PHE A 75 -1.04 4.48 25.16
CA PHE A 75 -2.27 4.99 24.54
C PHE A 75 -3.52 4.38 25.17
N ASP A 76 -4.44 5.23 25.63
CA ASP A 76 -5.77 4.84 26.11
C ASP A 76 -6.87 5.44 25.20
N PRO A 77 -7.54 4.63 24.37
CA PRO A 77 -8.56 5.11 23.43
C PRO A 77 -9.86 5.56 24.12
N THR A 78 -10.01 5.36 25.44
CA THR A 78 -11.21 5.80 26.17
C THR A 78 -11.19 7.28 26.52
N LEU A 79 -10.02 7.91 26.53
CA LEU A 79 -9.83 9.31 26.90
C LEU A 79 -10.05 10.27 25.71
N SER A 80 -10.30 11.54 25.99
CA SER A 80 -10.37 12.61 24.97
C SER A 80 -9.02 13.29 24.72
N ASN A 81 -8.06 13.09 25.61
CA ASN A 81 -6.68 13.53 25.51
C ASN A 81 -5.83 12.68 26.46
N GLY A 82 -4.52 12.70 26.27
CA GLY A 82 -3.60 12.01 27.15
C GLY A 82 -2.15 12.24 26.76
N GLU A 83 -1.28 11.45 27.37
CA GLU A 83 0.14 11.42 27.07
C GLU A 83 0.49 10.01 26.57
N ILE A 84 1.31 9.94 25.54
CA ILE A 84 1.92 8.68 25.07
C ILE A 84 3.43 8.80 25.15
N THR A 85 4.09 7.67 25.29
CA THR A 85 5.56 7.58 25.23
C THR A 85 5.95 7.02 23.87
N LEU A 86 6.85 7.72 23.18
CA LEU A 86 7.46 7.23 21.94
C LEU A 86 8.87 6.73 22.25
N THR A 87 9.19 5.53 21.75
CA THR A 87 10.51 4.91 21.85
C THR A 87 10.99 4.47 20.47
N PRO A 88 12.28 4.56 20.14
CA PRO A 88 12.80 4.04 18.88
C PRO A 88 12.43 2.58 18.70
N ASN A 89 11.88 2.26 17.53
CA ASN A 89 11.72 0.89 17.09
C ASN A 89 13.11 0.24 16.93
N GLU A 90 13.21 -1.06 17.17
CA GLU A 90 14.47 -1.83 17.12
C GLU A 90 15.27 -1.56 15.84
N ASP A 91 14.59 -1.50 14.69
CA ASP A 91 15.21 -1.34 13.39
C ASP A 91 15.80 0.07 13.16
N PHE A 92 15.46 1.03 14.02
CA PHE A 92 15.84 2.45 13.88
C PHE A 92 16.65 3.00 15.07
N LYS A 93 17.05 2.16 16.03
CA LYS A 93 17.79 2.59 17.24
C LYS A 93 19.14 3.26 16.95
N ASP A 94 19.75 2.96 15.81
CA ASP A 94 21.01 3.57 15.40
C ASP A 94 20.81 4.98 14.79
N MET A 95 19.61 5.29 14.31
CA MET A 95 19.27 6.58 13.69
C MET A 95 18.64 7.55 14.70
N ILE A 96 17.78 7.04 15.58
CA ILE A 96 17.05 7.82 16.57
C ILE A 96 17.25 7.25 17.97
N SER A 97 17.35 8.13 18.96
CA SER A 97 17.71 7.74 20.32
C SER A 97 16.81 8.36 21.38
N GLY A 98 16.85 7.78 22.59
CA GLY A 98 16.11 8.27 23.75
C GLY A 98 14.63 7.87 23.75
N SER A 99 13.81 8.65 24.45
CA SER A 99 12.37 8.51 24.49
C SER A 99 11.74 9.88 24.75
N VAL A 100 10.54 10.11 24.24
CA VAL A 100 9.81 11.37 24.42
C VAL A 100 8.37 11.09 24.82
N VAL A 101 7.86 11.89 25.77
CA VAL A 101 6.44 11.90 26.12
C VAL A 101 5.76 13.01 25.32
N VAL A 102 4.77 12.66 24.52
CA VAL A 102 4.00 13.61 23.70
C VAL A 102 2.55 13.62 24.11
N LYS A 103 1.92 14.80 24.02
CA LYS A 103 0.50 14.95 24.31
C LYS A 103 -0.31 14.64 23.06
N TRP A 104 -1.47 14.03 23.23
CA TRP A 104 -2.42 13.83 22.16
C TRP A 104 -3.81 14.35 22.54
N TYR A 105 -4.56 14.81 21.52
CA TYR A 105 -5.93 15.29 21.67
C TYR A 105 -6.82 14.67 20.59
N TYR A 106 -7.97 14.17 21.02
CA TYR A 106 -9.07 13.87 20.13
C TYR A 106 -9.77 15.18 19.73
N ILE A 107 -9.80 15.48 18.44
CA ILE A 107 -10.51 16.64 17.89
C ILE A 107 -11.78 16.18 17.17
N GLU A 108 -12.83 16.98 17.26
CA GLU A 108 -14.13 16.67 16.66
C GLU A 108 -14.30 17.33 15.28
N PRO A 109 -15.25 16.86 14.44
CA PRO A 109 -15.58 17.54 13.20
C PRO A 109 -16.04 18.98 13.44
N ILE A 110 -15.64 19.92 12.58
CA ILE A 110 -16.05 21.34 12.65
C ILE A 110 -17.58 21.51 12.62
N GLY A 111 -18.32 20.56 12.04
CA GLY A 111 -19.78 20.54 12.06
C GLY A 111 -20.40 20.52 13.47
N ASN A 112 -19.72 19.93 14.46
CA ASN A 112 -20.17 19.94 15.85
C ASN A 112 -20.09 21.34 16.48
N TYR A 113 -19.20 22.18 15.95
CA TYR A 113 -19.00 23.58 16.37
C TYR A 113 -19.88 24.55 15.59
N ILE A 114 -20.62 24.08 14.58
CA ILE A 114 -21.55 24.87 13.77
C ILE A 114 -22.96 24.26 13.84
N PRO A 115 -23.59 24.19 15.04
CA PRO A 115 -24.96 23.71 15.17
C PRO A 115 -25.95 24.60 14.41
N GLN A 116 -25.67 25.91 14.32
CA GLN A 116 -26.45 26.91 13.57
C GLN A 116 -25.80 27.16 12.21
N SER A 117 -26.03 26.24 11.27
CA SER A 117 -25.52 26.31 9.90
C SER A 117 -26.32 27.24 8.98
N ASP A 118 -27.53 27.64 9.38
CA ASP A 118 -28.32 28.66 8.70
C ASP A 118 -28.09 30.02 9.37
N LEU A 119 -27.37 30.89 8.66
CA LEU A 119 -27.00 32.21 9.12
C LEU A 119 -28.13 33.23 8.95
N GLY A 120 -29.19 32.90 8.20
CA GLY A 120 -30.27 33.83 7.87
C GLY A 120 -29.82 34.89 6.87
N GLU A 121 -30.28 36.13 7.06
CA GLU A 121 -29.97 37.24 6.16
C GLU A 121 -28.56 37.82 6.42
N ILE A 122 -27.79 37.98 5.34
CA ILE A 122 -26.48 38.62 5.34
C ILE A 122 -26.54 39.87 4.47
N LYS A 123 -26.09 41.02 5.02
CA LYS A 123 -26.15 42.34 4.35
C LYS A 123 -25.47 42.34 2.99
N GLU A 124 -24.21 41.93 2.96
CA GLU A 124 -23.44 41.72 1.74
C GLU A 124 -22.74 40.39 1.79
N ILE A 125 -22.82 39.63 0.70
CA ILE A 125 -22.21 38.30 0.58
C ILE A 125 -20.72 38.49 0.31
N ASN A 126 -19.94 38.55 1.37
CA ASN A 126 -18.48 38.52 1.37
C ASN A 126 -17.98 37.73 2.59
N GLU A 127 -16.72 37.30 2.57
CA GLU A 127 -16.15 36.45 3.62
C GLU A 127 -16.28 37.09 5.01
N GLN A 128 -15.96 38.38 5.14
CA GLN A 128 -15.97 39.09 6.42
C GLN A 128 -17.37 39.08 7.07
N ASN A 129 -18.41 39.47 6.33
CA ASN A 129 -19.77 39.51 6.84
C ASN A 129 -20.30 38.11 7.16
N ILE A 130 -19.96 37.10 6.35
CA ILE A 130 -20.33 35.70 6.63
C ILE A 130 -19.65 35.24 7.92
N LYS A 131 -18.37 35.56 8.10
CA LYS A 131 -17.59 35.21 9.29
C LYS A 131 -18.16 35.82 10.56
N GLU A 132 -18.51 37.11 10.51
CA GLU A 132 -19.11 37.83 11.64
C GLU A 132 -20.44 37.19 12.09
N VAL A 133 -21.35 36.90 11.15
CA VAL A 133 -22.63 36.27 11.46
C VAL A 133 -22.44 34.82 11.95
N LEU A 134 -21.51 34.08 11.32
CA LEU A 134 -21.19 32.71 11.71
C LEU A 134 -20.70 32.62 13.16
N LEU A 135 -19.76 33.49 13.55
CA LEU A 135 -19.23 33.58 14.91
C LEU A 135 -20.29 34.03 15.92
N ALA A 136 -21.14 34.99 15.55
CA ALA A 136 -22.23 35.45 16.40
C ALA A 136 -23.25 34.34 16.72
N LYS A 137 -23.51 33.43 15.77
CA LYS A 137 -24.42 32.29 15.96
C LYS A 137 -23.77 31.06 16.59
N ASN A 138 -22.45 30.93 16.51
CA ASN A 138 -21.72 29.74 16.91
C ASN A 138 -20.51 30.12 17.77
N SER A 139 -20.76 30.54 19.02
CA SER A 139 -19.76 31.12 19.93
C SER A 139 -18.59 30.21 20.29
N ASN A 140 -18.69 28.90 20.03
CA ASN A 140 -17.62 27.94 20.28
C ASN A 140 -16.62 27.85 19.13
N LEU A 141 -16.94 28.42 17.96
CA LEU A 141 -16.05 28.45 16.80
C LEU A 141 -14.93 29.48 17.01
N LYS A 142 -13.69 29.14 16.64
CA LYS A 142 -12.52 30.00 16.85
C LYS A 142 -12.16 30.70 15.55
N GLU A 143 -12.24 32.02 15.54
CA GLU A 143 -12.03 32.84 14.34
C GLU A 143 -10.71 32.57 13.60
N SER A 144 -9.65 32.30 14.35
CA SER A 144 -8.30 32.03 13.82
C SER A 144 -8.13 30.64 13.21
N ASP A 145 -9.14 29.77 13.34
CA ASP A 145 -8.98 28.33 13.18
C ASP A 145 -9.86 27.75 12.05
N PHE A 146 -10.52 28.62 11.29
CA PHE A 146 -11.26 28.25 10.08
C PHE A 146 -11.13 29.31 8.99
N THR A 147 -11.37 28.89 7.75
CA THR A 147 -11.51 29.76 6.58
C THR A 147 -12.86 29.53 5.91
N ILE A 148 -13.35 30.52 5.15
CA ILE A 148 -14.57 30.39 4.36
C ILE A 148 -14.19 30.33 2.89
N SER A 149 -14.70 29.32 2.17
CA SER A 149 -14.48 29.16 0.74
C SER A 149 -15.78 28.83 0.01
N LYS A 150 -15.73 28.80 -1.33
CA LYS A 150 -16.88 28.49 -2.20
C LYS A 150 -18.13 29.33 -1.87
N ILE A 151 -17.91 30.62 -1.61
CA ILE A 151 -18.96 31.59 -1.32
C ILE A 151 -19.85 31.71 -2.57
N GLY A 152 -21.08 31.25 -2.46
CA GLY A 152 -22.13 31.45 -3.45
C GLY A 152 -23.23 32.35 -2.93
N ASN A 153 -24.31 32.48 -3.71
CA ASN A 153 -25.41 33.39 -3.40
C ASN A 153 -26.20 32.98 -2.14
N ASN A 154 -26.20 31.69 -1.81
CA ASN A 154 -27.09 31.09 -0.83
C ASN A 154 -26.36 30.21 0.20
N GLY A 155 -25.04 30.15 0.14
CA GLY A 155 -24.24 29.35 1.05
C GLY A 155 -22.74 29.42 0.76
N ALA A 156 -21.97 28.93 1.71
CA ALA A 156 -20.51 28.83 1.64
C ALA A 156 -20.03 27.57 2.36
N VAL A 157 -18.72 27.29 2.28
CA VAL A 157 -18.08 26.18 2.98
C VAL A 157 -17.12 26.72 4.02
N VAL A 158 -17.33 26.36 5.28
CA VAL A 158 -16.41 26.60 6.39
C VAL A 158 -15.42 25.44 6.45
N ASN A 159 -14.12 25.71 6.39
CA ASN A 159 -13.06 24.71 6.42
C ASN A 159 -12.23 24.92 7.67
N SER A 160 -11.91 23.85 8.41
CA SER A 160 -10.86 23.92 9.42
C SER A 160 -9.53 24.25 8.74
N ILE A 161 -8.67 25.01 9.41
CA ILE A 161 -7.28 25.16 8.93
C ILE A 161 -6.53 23.82 9.08
N LYS A 162 -5.40 23.66 8.36
CA LYS A 162 -4.61 22.41 8.33
C LYS A 162 -4.20 21.96 9.73
N ASP A 163 -3.75 22.89 10.56
CA ASP A 163 -3.20 22.63 11.90
C ASP A 163 -4.15 23.08 13.01
N SER A 164 -5.46 22.93 12.75
CA SER A 164 -6.48 23.36 13.69
C SER A 164 -6.33 22.67 15.05
N ASN A 165 -6.43 23.46 16.11
CA ASN A 165 -6.36 22.96 17.49
C ASN A 165 -7.68 22.43 18.03
N TYR A 166 -8.78 22.71 17.34
CA TYR A 166 -10.12 22.56 17.91
C TYR A 166 -10.97 21.58 17.12
N TYR A 167 -10.83 21.53 15.79
CA TYR A 167 -11.71 20.74 14.94
C TYR A 167 -11.12 20.39 13.58
N TYR A 168 -11.67 19.38 12.92
CA TYR A 168 -11.24 19.01 11.57
C TYR A 168 -12.39 19.03 10.55
N GLY A 169 -12.02 19.06 9.28
CA GLY A 169 -12.94 18.88 8.16
C GLY A 169 -13.61 20.17 7.71
N LYS A 170 -14.83 20.05 7.19
CA LYS A 170 -15.57 21.15 6.55
C LYS A 170 -17.06 21.05 6.83
N GLN A 171 -17.74 22.19 6.80
CA GLN A 171 -19.19 22.28 7.00
C GLN A 171 -19.80 23.28 6.01
N ASN A 172 -20.87 22.87 5.33
CA ASN A 172 -21.65 23.79 4.51
C ASN A 172 -22.53 24.66 5.41
N ILE A 173 -22.58 25.95 5.10
CA ILE A 173 -23.46 26.93 5.74
C ILE A 173 -24.37 27.57 4.68
N GLN A 174 -25.49 28.13 5.14
CA GLN A 174 -26.51 28.72 4.28
C GLN A 174 -26.90 30.10 4.78
N TYR A 175 -27.33 30.93 3.84
CA TYR A 175 -27.78 32.30 4.09
C TYR A 175 -28.64 32.79 2.93
N SER A 176 -29.23 33.97 3.09
CA SER A 176 -29.84 34.76 2.04
C SER A 176 -29.25 36.18 2.03
N LYS A 177 -29.32 36.86 0.88
CA LYS A 177 -28.91 38.27 0.80
C LYS A 177 -30.00 39.16 1.40
N ALA A 178 -29.65 40.01 2.36
CA ALA A 178 -30.58 40.97 2.96
C ALA A 178 -31.22 41.86 1.89
N GLY A 179 -32.53 42.09 2.01
CA GLY A 179 -33.30 42.87 1.04
C GLY A 179 -33.65 42.14 -0.27
N VAL A 180 -33.20 40.89 -0.45
CA VAL A 180 -33.64 40.00 -1.55
C VAL A 180 -34.58 38.95 -0.98
N PRO A 181 -35.85 38.87 -1.43
CA PRO A 181 -36.77 37.85 -0.95
C PRO A 181 -36.23 36.43 -1.18
N ASP A 182 -36.10 35.65 -0.11
CA ASP A 182 -35.67 34.26 -0.19
C ASP A 182 -36.86 33.35 -0.56
N THR A 183 -36.93 32.99 -1.84
CA THR A 183 -37.99 32.16 -2.43
C THR A 183 -37.81 30.66 -2.18
N ARG A 184 -36.73 30.24 -1.50
CA ARG A 184 -36.49 28.83 -1.18
C ARG A 184 -37.49 28.33 -0.14
N ILE A 185 -37.87 27.07 -0.30
CA ILE A 185 -38.81 26.35 0.56
C ILE A 185 -38.06 25.85 1.80
N ASP A 186 -38.61 26.11 2.99
CA ASP A 186 -38.04 25.56 4.23
C ASP A 186 -38.21 24.03 4.26
N LEU A 187 -37.12 23.29 4.47
CA LEU A 187 -37.17 21.82 4.56
C LEU A 187 -38.17 21.32 5.60
N ALA A 188 -38.40 22.05 6.70
CA ALA A 188 -39.39 21.68 7.72
C ALA A 188 -40.82 21.64 7.18
N THR A 189 -41.11 22.34 6.07
CA THR A 189 -42.44 22.31 5.42
C THR A 189 -42.61 21.14 4.46
N VAL A 190 -41.51 20.51 4.04
CA VAL A 190 -41.49 19.43 3.05
C VAL A 190 -41.25 18.08 3.72
N ILE A 191 -40.38 18.04 4.73
CA ILE A 191 -40.07 16.87 5.54
C ILE A 191 -41.02 16.86 6.74
N THR A 192 -42.24 16.39 6.49
CA THR A 192 -43.31 16.29 7.49
C THR A 192 -43.24 15.00 8.31
N SER A 193 -42.66 13.94 7.76
CA SER A 193 -42.28 12.73 8.49
C SER A 193 -40.77 12.68 8.68
N ASN A 194 -40.33 12.96 9.91
CA ASN A 194 -38.92 12.96 10.32
C ASN A 194 -38.50 11.74 11.15
N SER A 195 -39.45 10.90 11.57
CA SER A 195 -39.16 9.57 12.12
C SER A 195 -39.11 8.57 10.97
N LEU A 196 -37.91 8.08 10.66
CA LEU A 196 -37.68 7.17 9.53
C LEU A 196 -37.97 5.70 9.89
N GLY A 197 -38.16 5.41 11.17
CA GLY A 197 -38.33 4.04 11.68
C GLY A 197 -37.03 3.25 11.63
N GLU A 198 -37.15 1.95 11.40
CA GLU A 198 -36.01 1.03 11.28
C GLU A 198 -35.33 1.15 9.90
N LEU A 199 -34.00 1.25 9.91
CA LEU A 199 -33.13 1.26 8.72
C LEU A 199 -32.16 0.08 8.77
N ASP A 200 -31.78 -0.45 7.60
CA ASP A 200 -30.78 -1.52 7.51
C ASP A 200 -29.36 -1.03 7.86
N LYS A 201 -29.08 0.26 7.60
CA LYS A 201 -27.78 0.91 7.87
C LYS A 201 -27.94 2.43 7.92
N ASN A 202 -26.99 3.10 8.58
CA ASN A 202 -27.00 4.55 8.79
C ASN A 202 -26.29 5.35 7.68
N ASP A 203 -26.07 4.80 6.48
CA ASP A 203 -25.43 5.56 5.41
C ASP A 203 -26.37 6.60 4.77
N GLU A 204 -25.78 7.65 4.18
CA GLU A 204 -26.50 8.77 3.57
C GLU A 204 -27.52 8.34 2.50
N SER A 205 -27.17 7.37 1.64
CA SER A 205 -28.06 6.92 0.56
C SER A 205 -29.31 6.22 1.11
N THR A 206 -29.12 5.39 2.13
CA THR A 206 -30.21 4.69 2.83
C THR A 206 -31.13 5.70 3.52
N ILE A 207 -30.56 6.67 4.23
CA ILE A 207 -31.31 7.74 4.91
C ILE A 207 -32.10 8.59 3.89
N ILE A 208 -31.46 9.08 2.81
CA ILE A 208 -32.12 9.87 1.77
C ILE A 208 -33.27 9.09 1.13
N SER A 209 -33.05 7.81 0.81
CA SER A 209 -34.07 6.97 0.19
C SER A 209 -35.29 6.80 1.10
N LYS A 210 -35.07 6.61 2.41
CA LYS A 210 -36.17 6.49 3.37
C LYS A 210 -36.91 7.81 3.56
N ILE A 211 -36.20 8.94 3.68
CA ILE A 211 -36.83 10.26 3.80
C ILE A 211 -37.69 10.54 2.56
N ALA A 212 -37.16 10.30 1.36
CA ALA A 212 -37.87 10.55 0.10
C ALA A 212 -39.10 9.65 -0.05
N ALA A 213 -39.05 8.40 0.45
CA ALA A 213 -40.21 7.51 0.48
C ALA A 213 -41.34 8.02 1.40
N LEU A 214 -40.99 8.64 2.53
CA LEU A 214 -41.94 9.20 3.48
C LEU A 214 -42.43 10.61 3.11
N ASN A 215 -41.66 11.35 2.31
CA ASN A 215 -41.91 12.73 1.94
C ASN A 215 -41.80 12.89 0.42
N SER A 216 -42.82 12.42 -0.31
CA SER A 216 -42.78 12.27 -1.78
C SER A 216 -42.60 13.57 -2.58
N SER A 217 -42.86 14.74 -1.98
CA SER A 217 -42.61 16.06 -2.59
C SER A 217 -41.17 16.54 -2.43
N LEU A 218 -40.34 15.81 -1.67
CA LEU A 218 -38.94 16.12 -1.45
C LEU A 218 -38.10 15.80 -2.68
N ASP A 219 -37.39 16.80 -3.17
CA ASP A 219 -36.44 16.65 -4.25
C ASP A 219 -35.07 16.29 -3.69
N LYS A 220 -34.80 14.98 -3.69
CA LYS A 220 -33.56 14.43 -3.15
C LYS A 220 -32.28 14.95 -3.84
N SER A 221 -32.40 15.54 -5.04
CA SER A 221 -31.23 16.08 -5.75
C SER A 221 -30.67 17.35 -5.10
N GLU A 222 -31.50 18.06 -4.32
CA GLU A 222 -31.21 19.34 -3.68
C GLU A 222 -30.82 19.24 -2.19
N ILE A 223 -30.79 18.02 -1.62
CA ILE A 223 -30.46 17.79 -0.21
C ILE A 223 -29.21 16.93 -0.03
N GLN A 224 -28.63 17.00 1.16
CA GLN A 224 -27.53 16.16 1.64
C GLN A 224 -27.78 15.82 3.12
N ILE A 225 -27.15 14.75 3.60
CA ILE A 225 -27.24 14.33 5.01
C ILE A 225 -25.93 14.65 5.72
N THR A 226 -26.03 15.32 6.86
CA THR A 226 -24.90 15.60 7.76
C THR A 226 -25.19 15.07 9.17
N ASN A 227 -24.17 15.04 10.03
CA ASN A 227 -24.28 14.63 11.43
C ASN A 227 -25.01 13.29 11.62
N ILE A 228 -24.65 12.29 10.82
CA ILE A 228 -25.18 10.93 10.91
C ILE A 228 -24.69 10.29 12.21
N THR A 229 -25.63 9.73 12.97
CA THR A 229 -25.39 8.93 14.18
C THR A 229 -26.14 7.61 14.07
N ASN A 230 -26.05 6.74 15.08
CA ASN A 230 -26.80 5.48 15.10
C ASN A 230 -28.31 5.67 15.37
N THR A 231 -28.75 6.89 15.73
CA THR A 231 -30.14 7.15 16.14
C THR A 231 -30.82 8.27 15.34
N GLY A 232 -30.08 8.93 14.45
CA GLY A 232 -30.59 10.07 13.71
C GLY A 232 -29.54 10.72 12.82
N ALA A 233 -29.99 11.70 12.05
CA ALA A 233 -29.15 12.51 11.18
C ALA A 233 -29.77 13.90 10.97
N LYS A 234 -29.03 14.82 10.34
CA LYS A 234 -29.51 16.15 9.96
C LYS A 234 -29.62 16.26 8.44
N VAL A 235 -30.81 16.58 7.95
CA VAL A 235 -31.07 16.87 6.54
C VAL A 235 -30.80 18.35 6.30
N THR A 236 -29.93 18.65 5.35
CA THR A 236 -29.61 20.02 4.95
C THR A 236 -29.69 20.16 3.43
N PRO A 237 -30.01 21.35 2.90
CA PRO A 237 -29.86 21.59 1.47
C PRO A 237 -28.41 21.46 1.04
N LYS A 238 -28.17 21.03 -0.20
CA LYS A 238 -26.83 21.05 -0.80
C LYS A 238 -26.30 22.49 -0.86
N LEU A 239 -24.97 22.60 -0.96
CA LEU A 239 -24.31 23.89 -1.16
C LEU A 239 -24.96 24.61 -2.35
N ASN A 240 -25.39 25.85 -2.14
CA ASN A 240 -26.08 26.69 -3.12
C ASN A 240 -27.39 26.10 -3.67
N SER A 241 -28.11 25.28 -2.91
CA SER A 241 -29.47 24.85 -3.29
C SER A 241 -30.33 26.06 -3.65
N ALA A 242 -30.95 25.99 -4.83
CA ALA A 242 -31.88 27.02 -5.31
C ALA A 242 -33.31 26.76 -4.83
N LYS A 243 -33.57 25.57 -4.26
CA LYS A 243 -34.92 25.12 -3.91
C LYS A 243 -35.19 25.13 -2.41
N TYR A 244 -34.22 24.70 -1.60
CA TYR A 244 -34.44 24.47 -0.17
C TYR A 244 -33.57 25.36 0.72
N LYS A 245 -34.11 25.67 1.91
CA LYS A 245 -33.42 26.33 3.03
C LYS A 245 -33.74 25.63 4.35
N GLY A 246 -33.09 26.05 5.44
CA GLY A 246 -33.30 25.47 6.76
C GLY A 246 -32.67 24.07 6.90
N SER A 247 -33.05 23.36 7.96
CA SER A 247 -32.55 22.00 8.22
C SER A 247 -33.54 21.23 9.08
N VAL A 248 -33.58 19.91 8.93
CA VAL A 248 -34.49 19.03 9.69
C VAL A 248 -33.69 17.88 10.30
N ASN A 249 -33.82 17.68 11.61
CA ASN A 249 -33.32 16.47 12.25
C ASN A 249 -34.29 15.32 12.02
N VAL A 250 -33.74 14.18 11.64
CA VAL A 250 -34.48 12.92 11.45
C VAL A 250 -34.00 11.89 12.46
N THR A 251 -34.89 11.01 12.89
CA THR A 251 -34.61 9.96 13.87
C THR A 251 -34.87 8.59 13.27
N PHE A 252 -34.07 7.61 13.64
CA PHE A 252 -34.22 6.22 13.20
C PHE A 252 -33.64 5.25 14.21
N THR A 253 -33.96 3.97 14.06
CA THR A 253 -33.22 2.87 14.68
C THR A 253 -32.48 2.12 13.59
N ILE A 254 -31.26 1.68 13.87
CA ILE A 254 -30.60 0.71 13.00
C ILE A 254 -31.09 -0.67 13.41
N LYS A 255 -31.58 -1.42 12.43
CA LYS A 255 -31.97 -2.81 12.61
C LYS A 255 -30.80 -3.50 13.29
N GLU A 256 -31.04 -4.14 14.43
CA GLU A 256 -30.07 -5.05 15.02
C GLU A 256 -29.92 -6.25 14.08
N THR A 257 -29.12 -6.08 13.04
CA THR A 257 -28.43 -7.21 12.46
C THR A 257 -27.50 -7.69 13.56
N GLN A 258 -27.84 -8.83 14.18
CA GLN A 258 -26.81 -9.76 14.68
C GLN A 258 -25.65 -9.67 13.67
N PRO A 259 -24.43 -9.31 14.09
CA PRO A 259 -23.41 -8.79 13.20
C PRO A 259 -23.33 -9.69 11.98
N GLU A 260 -23.69 -9.13 10.83
CA GLU A 260 -23.45 -9.79 9.56
C GLU A 260 -21.93 -9.88 9.46
N PRO A 261 -21.36 -11.10 9.44
CA PRO A 261 -19.91 -11.22 9.40
C PRO A 261 -19.43 -10.54 8.12
N GLU A 262 -18.45 -9.63 8.27
CA GLU A 262 -17.52 -9.24 7.22
C GLU A 262 -17.16 -10.47 6.36
N PRO A 263 -16.87 -10.32 5.05
CA PRO A 263 -16.57 -11.44 4.17
C PRO A 263 -15.27 -12.16 4.58
N GLY A 264 -15.42 -13.01 5.58
CA GLY A 264 -14.60 -14.13 5.98
C GLY A 264 -15.62 -15.19 6.35
N ASP A 265 -15.79 -16.17 5.47
CA ASP A 265 -16.78 -17.22 5.56
C ASP A 265 -16.94 -17.70 7.01
N LYS A 266 -18.16 -17.64 7.54
CA LYS A 266 -18.47 -18.26 8.83
C LYS A 266 -18.03 -19.72 8.76
N LEU A 267 -16.96 -20.06 9.47
CA LEU A 267 -16.44 -21.42 9.52
C LEU A 267 -17.56 -22.36 9.97
N VAL A 268 -17.82 -23.38 9.18
CA VAL A 268 -18.86 -24.37 9.44
C VAL A 268 -18.32 -25.39 10.45
N GLU A 269 -19.04 -25.65 11.55
CA GLU A 269 -18.61 -26.69 12.47
C GLU A 269 -18.59 -28.06 11.79
N LEU A 270 -17.49 -28.82 11.92
CA LEU A 270 -17.35 -30.15 11.33
C LEU A 270 -18.46 -31.11 11.76
N SER A 271 -19.01 -30.95 12.96
CA SER A 271 -20.14 -31.72 13.50
C SER A 271 -21.41 -31.62 12.63
N THR A 272 -21.58 -30.51 11.89
CA THR A 272 -22.74 -30.26 11.04
C THR A 272 -22.61 -30.88 9.64
N ILE A 273 -21.38 -31.14 9.20
CA ILE A 273 -21.06 -31.72 7.89
C ILE A 273 -20.77 -33.23 8.00
N ILE A 274 -20.09 -33.67 9.06
CA ILE A 274 -19.77 -35.07 9.33
C ILE A 274 -20.91 -35.69 10.15
N LYS A 275 -22.00 -36.04 9.47
CA LYS A 275 -23.20 -36.64 10.07
C LYS A 275 -23.02 -38.15 10.31
N SER A 276 -22.25 -38.82 9.46
CA SER A 276 -21.93 -40.24 9.56
C SER A 276 -20.55 -40.42 10.20
N THR A 277 -20.52 -40.79 11.48
CA THR A 277 -19.28 -40.98 12.26
C THR A 277 -18.85 -42.44 12.40
N THR A 278 -19.71 -43.40 12.03
CA THR A 278 -19.36 -44.83 11.98
C THR A 278 -18.92 -45.19 10.57
N LEU A 279 -17.63 -45.47 10.38
CA LEU A 279 -17.03 -45.70 9.07
C LEU A 279 -17.11 -47.16 8.60
N GLY A 280 -17.46 -48.08 9.52
CA GLY A 280 -17.52 -49.52 9.25
C GLY A 280 -16.13 -50.17 9.24
N GLU A 281 -15.99 -51.25 8.47
CA GLU A 281 -14.72 -51.96 8.32
C GLU A 281 -13.77 -51.20 7.35
N LEU A 282 -12.52 -51.04 7.75
CA LEU A 282 -11.44 -50.42 6.98
C LEU A 282 -10.30 -51.42 6.73
N GLU A 283 -9.65 -51.32 5.58
CA GLU A 283 -8.47 -52.13 5.25
C GLU A 283 -7.23 -51.76 6.09
N ASN A 284 -7.22 -50.58 6.72
CA ASN A 284 -6.22 -50.12 7.70
C ASN A 284 -6.65 -48.78 8.32
N ASN A 285 -5.93 -48.33 9.35
CA ASN A 285 -6.16 -47.07 10.09
C ASN A 285 -5.33 -45.87 9.57
N SER A 286 -4.78 -45.92 8.34
CA SER A 286 -4.05 -44.76 7.81
C SER A 286 -4.96 -43.54 7.62
N SER A 287 -4.42 -42.34 7.85
CA SER A 287 -5.16 -41.07 7.70
C SER A 287 -5.84 -40.94 6.34
N SER A 288 -5.19 -41.36 5.25
CA SER A 288 -5.74 -41.31 3.88
C SER A 288 -6.92 -42.27 3.69
N THR A 289 -6.85 -43.48 4.26
CA THR A 289 -7.95 -44.46 4.24
C THR A 289 -9.14 -43.94 5.03
N ILE A 290 -8.89 -43.36 6.22
CA ILE A 290 -9.92 -42.74 7.06
C ILE A 290 -10.57 -41.56 6.34
N ILE A 291 -9.79 -40.60 5.82
CA ILE A 291 -10.32 -39.42 5.09
C ILE A 291 -11.18 -39.86 3.90
N SER A 292 -10.69 -40.81 3.11
CA SER A 292 -11.41 -41.32 1.94
C SER A 292 -12.75 -41.93 2.34
N LYS A 293 -12.78 -42.71 3.42
CA LYS A 293 -14.03 -43.30 3.92
C LYS A 293 -14.98 -42.25 4.49
N VAL A 294 -14.49 -41.30 5.30
CA VAL A 294 -15.28 -40.20 5.86
C VAL A 294 -15.92 -39.37 4.72
N LYS A 295 -15.14 -39.03 3.68
CA LYS A 295 -15.63 -38.31 2.50
C LYS A 295 -16.68 -39.10 1.73
N SER A 296 -16.51 -40.42 1.59
CA SER A 296 -17.51 -41.27 0.92
C SER A 296 -18.86 -41.30 1.64
N LEU A 297 -18.87 -41.16 2.97
CA LEU A 297 -20.08 -41.16 3.81
C LEU A 297 -20.66 -39.75 4.06
N ASN A 298 -19.86 -38.72 3.81
CA ASN A 298 -20.20 -37.32 4.02
C ASN A 298 -19.74 -36.52 2.78
N SER A 299 -20.48 -36.66 1.68
CA SER A 299 -20.08 -36.19 0.34
C SER A 299 -19.75 -34.70 0.26
N ASP A 300 -20.33 -33.88 1.13
CA ASP A 300 -20.15 -32.43 1.15
C ASP A 300 -18.87 -31.98 1.87
N LEU A 301 -18.20 -32.91 2.58
CA LEU A 301 -16.98 -32.63 3.32
C LEU A 301 -15.84 -32.25 2.38
N ASP A 302 -15.14 -31.16 2.66
CA ASP A 302 -13.98 -30.75 1.88
C ASP A 302 -12.71 -31.25 2.55
N THR A 303 -12.10 -32.28 1.97
CA THR A 303 -10.97 -32.97 2.60
C THR A 303 -9.69 -32.13 2.59
N SER A 304 -9.62 -31.05 1.82
CA SER A 304 -8.48 -30.12 1.82
C SER A 304 -8.41 -29.24 3.07
N GLN A 305 -9.49 -29.20 3.85
CA GLN A 305 -9.69 -28.30 4.99
C GLN A 305 -9.63 -29.02 6.35
N ILE A 306 -9.27 -30.31 6.35
CA ILE A 306 -9.27 -31.17 7.54
C ILE A 306 -7.99 -32.00 7.62
N GLU A 307 -7.72 -32.50 8.81
CA GLU A 307 -6.67 -33.47 9.10
C GLU A 307 -7.20 -34.53 10.08
N VAL A 308 -6.49 -35.67 10.18
CA VAL A 308 -6.83 -36.76 11.11
C VAL A 308 -5.83 -36.79 12.25
N ALA A 309 -6.31 -36.94 13.47
CA ALA A 309 -5.50 -37.15 14.66
C ALA A 309 -6.09 -38.22 15.58
N ASN A 310 -5.37 -38.58 16.64
CA ASN A 310 -5.79 -39.54 17.65
C ASN A 310 -6.25 -40.88 17.05
N ILE A 311 -5.49 -41.40 16.06
CA ILE A 311 -5.77 -42.65 15.38
C ILE A 311 -5.51 -43.83 16.33
N SER A 312 -6.43 -44.78 16.36
CA SER A 312 -6.37 -46.03 17.11
C SER A 312 -6.99 -47.17 16.30
N ASP A 313 -6.91 -48.41 16.75
CA ASP A 313 -7.48 -49.54 16.00
C ASP A 313 -9.03 -49.54 15.93
N THR A 314 -9.68 -48.65 16.67
CA THR A 314 -11.16 -48.59 16.76
C THR A 314 -11.75 -47.22 16.40
N GLY A 315 -10.92 -46.22 16.10
CA GLY A 315 -11.40 -44.87 15.85
C GLY A 315 -10.32 -43.83 15.63
N ALA A 316 -10.75 -42.61 15.27
CA ALA A 316 -9.89 -41.45 15.07
C ALA A 316 -10.66 -40.13 15.30
N THR A 317 -9.96 -39.00 15.33
CA THR A 317 -10.54 -37.66 15.37
C THR A 317 -10.28 -36.93 14.05
N ILE A 318 -11.34 -36.43 13.42
CA ILE A 318 -11.25 -35.52 12.27
C ILE A 318 -11.27 -34.09 12.83
N LYS A 319 -10.26 -33.27 12.52
CA LYS A 319 -10.17 -31.87 12.98
C LYS A 319 -9.96 -30.93 11.80
N SER A 320 -10.39 -29.69 11.93
CA SER A 320 -10.05 -28.64 10.96
C SER A 320 -8.55 -28.35 11.01
N ILE A 321 -7.93 -28.10 9.86
CA ILE A 321 -6.54 -27.61 9.82
C ILE A 321 -6.45 -26.20 10.45
N SER A 322 -5.27 -25.83 10.95
CA SER A 322 -5.05 -24.59 11.71
C SER A 322 -5.37 -23.30 10.96
N ASN A 323 -5.31 -23.33 9.62
CA ASN A 323 -5.63 -22.22 8.73
C ASN A 323 -6.88 -22.52 7.87
N SER A 324 -7.78 -23.38 8.34
CA SER A 324 -8.99 -23.69 7.57
C SER A 324 -9.83 -22.43 7.37
N THR A 325 -10.20 -22.17 6.12
CA THR A 325 -11.10 -21.07 5.75
C THR A 325 -12.56 -21.52 5.67
N LYS A 326 -12.84 -22.81 5.92
CA LYS A 326 -14.17 -23.42 5.73
C LYS A 326 -14.73 -24.07 6.98
N TYR A 327 -13.89 -24.65 7.83
CA TYR A 327 -14.34 -25.48 8.96
C TYR A 327 -13.73 -25.08 10.30
N THR A 328 -14.47 -25.37 11.37
CA THR A 328 -13.99 -25.32 12.75
C THR A 328 -14.41 -26.57 13.53
N GLY A 329 -13.77 -26.83 14.67
CA GLY A 329 -14.09 -27.93 15.57
C GLY A 329 -13.46 -29.27 15.18
N ASN A 330 -13.95 -30.34 15.81
CA ASN A 330 -13.48 -31.71 15.58
C ASN A 330 -14.62 -32.72 15.79
N VAL A 331 -14.50 -33.89 15.14
CA VAL A 331 -15.49 -34.96 15.19
C VAL A 331 -14.77 -36.29 15.38
N SER A 332 -15.20 -37.07 16.37
CA SER A 332 -14.70 -38.42 16.58
C SER A 332 -15.43 -39.41 15.69
N VAL A 333 -14.68 -40.28 15.02
CA VAL A 333 -15.18 -41.33 14.13
C VAL A 333 -14.77 -42.71 14.63
N LYS A 334 -15.57 -43.73 14.33
CA LYS A 334 -15.37 -45.12 14.79
C LYS A 334 -15.32 -46.07 13.60
N TYR A 335 -14.47 -47.10 13.70
CA TYR A 335 -14.33 -48.14 12.67
C TYR A 335 -13.84 -49.46 13.28
N SER A 336 -13.90 -50.53 12.48
CA SER A 336 -13.17 -51.77 12.74
C SER A 336 -12.11 -51.95 11.65
N LEU A 337 -10.97 -52.56 11.98
CA LEU A 337 -9.98 -52.95 10.99
C LEU A 337 -10.29 -54.36 10.51
N LYS A 338 -10.22 -54.57 9.20
CA LYS A 338 -10.28 -55.90 8.60
C LYS A 338 -9.14 -56.73 9.19
N GLU A 339 -9.45 -57.92 9.70
CA GLU A 339 -8.42 -58.81 10.24
C GLU A 339 -7.39 -59.09 9.15
N THR A 340 -6.20 -58.51 9.30
CA THR A 340 -5.03 -58.96 8.56
C THR A 340 -4.64 -60.30 9.13
N GLU A 341 -4.55 -61.33 8.27
CA GLU A 341 -3.97 -62.62 8.64
C GLU A 341 -2.68 -62.38 9.44
N THR A 342 -2.61 -62.94 10.65
CA THR A 342 -1.45 -62.79 11.53
C THR A 342 -0.18 -63.14 10.74
N PRO A 343 0.86 -62.28 10.77
CA PRO A 343 2.10 -62.55 10.05
C PRO A 343 2.64 -63.91 10.47
N ASP A 344 3.24 -64.63 9.51
CA ASP A 344 3.99 -65.85 9.81
C ASP A 344 4.98 -65.54 10.95
N PRO A 345 5.09 -66.36 12.01
CA PRO A 345 6.12 -66.17 13.04
C PRO A 345 7.52 -65.96 12.44
N ASP A 346 7.79 -66.56 11.29
CA ASP A 346 9.05 -66.47 10.53
C ASP A 346 9.10 -65.28 9.54
N ALA A 347 8.09 -64.39 9.54
CA ALA A 347 8.05 -63.19 8.69
C ALA A 347 9.21 -62.22 8.96
N PHE A 348 9.65 -61.54 7.90
CA PHE A 348 10.75 -60.57 7.94
C PHE A 348 10.37 -59.34 8.78
N ASP A 349 11.18 -59.02 9.78
CA ASP A 349 10.93 -57.93 10.71
C ASP A 349 11.48 -56.60 10.17
N LEU A 350 10.60 -55.66 9.78
CA LEU A 350 11.04 -54.34 9.28
C LEU A 350 11.81 -53.53 10.33
N SER A 351 11.53 -53.73 11.62
CA SER A 351 12.21 -53.01 12.70
C SER A 351 13.66 -53.45 12.90
N SER A 352 14.06 -54.58 12.29
CA SER A 352 15.45 -55.05 12.28
C SER A 352 16.37 -54.22 11.38
N LEU A 353 15.80 -53.48 10.42
CA LEU A 353 16.55 -52.57 9.54
C LEU A 353 16.95 -51.30 10.31
N LYS A 354 18.21 -50.88 10.21
CA LYS A 354 18.73 -49.71 10.96
C LYS A 354 18.65 -48.41 10.16
N GLY A 355 18.02 -47.38 10.76
CA GLY A 355 18.24 -45.95 10.49
C GLY A 355 18.28 -45.50 9.02
N ILE A 356 17.14 -45.54 8.33
CA ILE A 356 17.14 -45.34 6.87
C ILE A 356 16.76 -43.90 6.52
N ALA A 357 17.77 -43.05 6.41
CA ALA A 357 17.69 -41.80 5.66
C ALA A 357 17.78 -42.14 4.16
N LEU A 358 16.69 -41.93 3.42
CA LEU A 358 16.63 -42.17 1.97
C LEU A 358 17.41 -41.11 1.17
N GLY A 359 17.74 -39.97 1.77
CA GLY A 359 18.38 -38.85 1.09
C GLY A 359 17.39 -38.04 0.26
N ALA A 360 17.87 -37.42 -0.82
CA ALA A 360 17.04 -36.64 -1.73
C ALA A 360 16.21 -37.54 -2.65
N LEU A 361 14.90 -37.31 -2.70
CA LEU A 361 13.94 -37.96 -3.58
C LEU A 361 13.48 -36.97 -4.64
N THR A 362 13.20 -37.47 -5.85
CA THR A 362 12.65 -36.67 -6.96
C THR A 362 11.16 -36.35 -6.80
N SER A 363 10.46 -37.04 -5.89
CA SER A 363 9.09 -36.73 -5.46
C SER A 363 8.79 -37.41 -4.12
N ASP A 364 7.78 -36.94 -3.40
CA ASP A 364 7.24 -37.56 -2.18
C ASP A 364 6.19 -38.64 -2.46
N SER A 365 6.05 -39.10 -3.70
CA SER A 365 5.09 -40.16 -4.04
C SER A 365 5.45 -41.48 -3.33
N ASP A 366 4.44 -42.25 -2.93
CA ASP A 366 4.64 -43.52 -2.23
C ASP A 366 5.48 -44.50 -3.07
N ILE A 367 5.34 -44.43 -4.39
CA ILE A 367 6.14 -45.22 -5.34
C ILE A 367 7.61 -44.79 -5.30
N SER A 368 7.91 -43.49 -5.32
CA SER A 368 9.28 -42.99 -5.19
C SER A 368 9.93 -43.37 -3.86
N ILE A 369 9.17 -43.25 -2.77
CA ILE A 369 9.62 -43.61 -1.42
C ILE A 369 9.91 -45.11 -1.33
N LEU A 370 8.99 -45.96 -1.81
CA LEU A 370 9.17 -47.42 -1.77
C LEU A 370 10.32 -47.86 -2.69
N ASN A 371 10.46 -47.30 -3.89
CA ASN A 371 11.56 -47.67 -4.77
C ASN A 371 12.91 -47.36 -4.13
N GLU A 372 13.08 -46.17 -3.55
CA GLU A 372 14.33 -45.81 -2.90
C GLU A 372 14.57 -46.64 -1.62
N PHE A 373 13.51 -46.92 -0.85
CA PHE A 373 13.59 -47.81 0.31
C PHE A 373 14.09 -49.21 -0.09
N PHE A 374 13.58 -49.81 -1.15
CA PHE A 374 14.04 -51.11 -1.64
C PHE A 374 15.46 -51.05 -2.22
N ASN A 375 15.82 -49.95 -2.90
CA ASN A 375 17.19 -49.74 -3.41
C ASN A 375 18.23 -49.73 -2.27
N LYS A 376 17.91 -49.08 -1.15
CA LYS A 376 18.84 -49.00 0.00
C LYS A 376 18.83 -50.24 0.89
N ASN A 377 17.78 -51.04 0.84
CA ASN A 377 17.60 -52.23 1.69
C ASN A 377 17.56 -53.50 0.84
N TRP A 378 18.65 -53.77 0.12
CA TRP A 378 18.78 -54.93 -0.77
C TRP A 378 18.48 -56.28 -0.08
N GLU A 379 18.66 -56.36 1.24
CA GLU A 379 18.34 -57.52 2.08
C GLU A 379 16.86 -57.95 1.99
N LEU A 380 15.94 -56.99 1.74
CA LEU A 380 14.52 -57.27 1.49
C LEU A 380 14.33 -58.13 0.24
N GLY A 381 15.11 -57.85 -0.82
CA GLY A 381 15.08 -58.63 -2.06
C GLY A 381 15.58 -60.06 -1.85
N THR A 382 16.63 -60.25 -1.05
CA THR A 382 17.13 -61.59 -0.70
C THR A 382 16.16 -62.38 0.17
N ALA A 383 15.36 -61.71 0.99
CA ALA A 383 14.28 -62.30 1.76
C ALA A 383 13.00 -62.56 0.93
N GLY A 384 13.01 -62.26 -0.37
CA GLY A 384 11.85 -62.46 -1.27
C GLY A 384 10.71 -61.47 -1.05
N ILE A 385 10.97 -60.36 -0.35
CA ILE A 385 10.04 -59.27 -0.10
C ILE A 385 10.02 -58.34 -1.32
N LYS A 386 8.83 -57.92 -1.75
CA LYS A 386 8.59 -57.01 -2.88
C LYS A 386 7.90 -55.74 -2.40
N THR A 387 7.88 -54.71 -3.23
CA THR A 387 7.18 -53.44 -2.94
C THR A 387 5.69 -53.65 -2.62
N ALA A 388 5.05 -54.67 -3.17
CA ALA A 388 3.65 -55.03 -2.86
C ALA A 388 3.45 -55.62 -1.44
N ASP A 389 4.52 -56.13 -0.82
CA ASP A 389 4.49 -56.74 0.52
C ASP A 389 4.57 -55.69 1.65
N VAL A 390 4.76 -54.41 1.31
CA VAL A 390 4.79 -53.29 2.26
C VAL A 390 3.98 -52.10 1.75
N LYS A 391 3.66 -51.15 2.62
CA LYS A 391 2.99 -49.89 2.24
C LYS A 391 3.47 -48.72 3.08
N VAL A 392 3.37 -47.51 2.52
CA VAL A 392 3.70 -46.25 3.19
C VAL A 392 2.48 -45.72 3.93
N ILE A 393 2.65 -45.31 5.19
CA ILE A 393 1.68 -44.63 6.04
C ILE A 393 2.37 -43.43 6.74
N ASP A 394 1.58 -42.58 7.41
CA ASP A 394 2.07 -41.46 8.24
C ASP A 394 3.18 -40.60 7.59
N LYS A 395 2.93 -40.21 6.33
CA LYS A 395 3.86 -39.41 5.52
C LYS A 395 3.81 -37.92 5.90
N THR A 396 5.00 -37.31 6.06
CA THR A 396 5.23 -35.87 6.20
C THR A 396 6.11 -35.37 5.04
N VAL A 397 6.40 -34.08 5.01
CA VAL A 397 7.30 -33.45 4.01
C VAL A 397 8.73 -34.02 4.01
N ASN A 398 9.14 -34.73 5.07
CA ASN A 398 10.51 -35.22 5.25
C ASN A 398 10.61 -36.61 5.91
N SER A 399 9.49 -37.31 6.09
CA SER A 399 9.48 -38.62 6.74
C SER A 399 8.27 -39.45 6.34
N ALA A 400 8.35 -40.76 6.51
CA ALA A 400 7.20 -41.65 6.40
C ALA A 400 7.39 -42.89 7.28
N VAL A 401 6.33 -43.66 7.48
CA VAL A 401 6.36 -44.96 8.16
C VAL A 401 6.01 -46.04 7.14
N ILE A 402 6.82 -47.09 7.05
CA ILE A 402 6.56 -48.25 6.20
C ILE A 402 6.10 -49.40 7.08
N ILE A 403 5.00 -50.06 6.68
CA ILE A 403 4.42 -51.18 7.40
C ILE A 403 4.19 -52.38 6.49
N ALA A 404 4.00 -53.56 7.11
CA ALA A 404 3.62 -54.77 6.40
C ALA A 404 2.30 -54.61 5.62
N ASN A 405 2.28 -55.20 4.42
CA ASN A 405 1.10 -55.34 3.57
C ASN A 405 0.88 -56.80 3.12
N SER A 406 1.67 -57.74 3.65
CA SER A 406 1.50 -59.18 3.47
C SER A 406 2.00 -59.96 4.69
N THR A 407 1.69 -61.25 4.75
CA THR A 407 2.11 -62.16 5.84
C THR A 407 3.61 -62.43 5.87
N LYS A 408 4.37 -62.01 4.84
CA LYS A 408 5.83 -62.20 4.76
C LYS A 408 6.61 -61.17 5.55
N VAL A 409 5.96 -60.09 5.98
CA VAL A 409 6.58 -58.95 6.65
C VAL A 409 5.86 -58.68 7.97
N LYS A 410 6.59 -58.29 9.01
CA LYS A 410 6.04 -57.89 10.30
C LYS A 410 6.66 -56.58 10.78
N ASN A 411 5.97 -55.94 11.74
CA ASN A 411 6.31 -54.65 12.34
C ASN A 411 6.35 -53.47 11.33
N SER A 412 6.86 -52.32 11.80
CA SER A 412 6.94 -51.07 11.05
C SER A 412 8.34 -50.46 11.15
N ILE A 413 8.65 -49.55 10.23
CA ILE A 413 9.88 -48.76 10.27
C ILE A 413 9.61 -47.31 9.87
N LYS A 414 10.17 -46.36 10.63
CA LYS A 414 10.14 -44.93 10.29
C LYS A 414 11.38 -44.56 9.47
N ILE A 415 11.16 -43.84 8.37
CA ILE A 415 12.18 -43.40 7.43
C ILE A 415 12.17 -41.87 7.28
N SER A 416 13.30 -41.30 6.84
CA SER A 416 13.44 -39.85 6.59
C SER A 416 13.96 -39.58 5.17
N PHE A 417 13.55 -38.47 4.57
CA PHE A 417 13.93 -38.07 3.22
C PHE A 417 13.86 -36.55 3.02
N ALA A 418 14.45 -36.04 1.93
CA ALA A 418 14.25 -34.68 1.44
C ALA A 418 13.67 -34.74 0.02
N VAL A 419 12.79 -33.82 -0.36
CA VAL A 419 12.22 -33.79 -1.73
C VAL A 419 12.92 -32.71 -2.54
N ASP A 420 13.68 -33.11 -3.55
CA ASP A 420 14.26 -32.20 -4.53
C ASP A 420 13.23 -31.89 -5.61
N ASN A 421 12.59 -30.72 -5.50
CA ASN A 421 11.50 -30.30 -6.37
C ASN A 421 11.96 -29.77 -7.75
N GLY A 422 13.22 -30.00 -8.15
CA GLY A 422 13.77 -29.50 -9.43
C GLY A 422 13.80 -27.97 -9.53
N LYS A 423 13.71 -27.27 -8.38
CA LYS A 423 13.85 -25.83 -8.30
C LYS A 423 15.30 -25.49 -8.01
N THR A 424 15.86 -24.59 -8.80
CA THR A 424 17.28 -24.21 -8.65
C THR A 424 17.44 -23.26 -7.46
N SER A 425 18.39 -23.56 -6.59
CA SER A 425 18.65 -22.79 -5.36
C SER A 425 19.34 -21.46 -5.69
N ILE A 426 18.78 -20.33 -5.22
CA ILE A 426 19.42 -19.00 -5.36
C ILE A 426 20.83 -18.99 -4.74
N PRO A 427 21.06 -19.53 -3.53
CA PRO A 427 22.40 -19.69 -2.97
C PRO A 427 23.43 -20.45 -3.83
N GLU A 428 22.98 -21.31 -4.74
CA GLU A 428 23.86 -22.03 -5.67
C GLU A 428 24.19 -21.20 -6.93
N LEU A 429 23.35 -20.22 -7.27
CA LEU A 429 23.52 -19.33 -8.43
C LEU A 429 24.27 -18.04 -8.06
N ILE A 430 24.07 -17.53 -6.84
CA ILE A 430 24.79 -16.38 -6.27
C ILE A 430 25.89 -16.91 -5.35
N VAL A 431 26.97 -17.37 -5.98
CA VAL A 431 28.12 -17.98 -5.29
C VAL A 431 29.02 -16.90 -4.69
N ASN A 432 29.27 -15.81 -5.43
CA ASN A 432 30.03 -14.66 -4.95
C ASN A 432 29.12 -13.69 -4.20
N ARG A 433 29.24 -13.70 -2.87
CA ARG A 433 28.42 -12.90 -1.96
C ARG A 433 29.09 -11.61 -1.52
N ASN A 434 30.35 -11.40 -1.87
CA ASN A 434 31.00 -10.10 -1.71
C ASN A 434 31.00 -9.42 -3.08
N LEU A 435 30.16 -8.40 -3.24
CA LEU A 435 29.90 -7.74 -4.52
C LEU A 435 30.93 -6.67 -4.87
N GLY A 436 31.99 -6.53 -4.06
CA GLY A 436 33.13 -5.66 -4.34
C GLY A 436 33.39 -4.62 -3.26
N GLU A 437 34.47 -3.89 -3.47
CA GLU A 437 34.94 -2.83 -2.58
C GLU A 437 34.81 -1.45 -3.25
N ASN A 438 34.67 -0.40 -2.43
CA ASN A 438 34.56 1.00 -2.85
C ASN A 438 33.31 1.33 -3.70
N ILE A 439 32.17 0.73 -3.37
CA ILE A 439 30.90 1.02 -4.04
C ILE A 439 30.42 2.42 -3.66
N LYS A 440 30.00 3.23 -4.65
CA LYS A 440 29.47 4.59 -4.42
C LYS A 440 28.12 4.54 -3.71
N GLU A 441 27.94 5.40 -2.71
CA GLU A 441 26.78 5.41 -1.80
C GLU A 441 25.43 5.67 -2.52
N LEU A 442 25.46 6.36 -3.67
CA LEU A 442 24.29 6.67 -4.51
C LEU A 442 23.68 5.44 -5.23
N GLN A 443 24.13 4.21 -4.96
CA GLN A 443 23.71 2.99 -5.66
C GLN A 443 22.80 2.06 -4.83
N PHE A 444 22.23 2.51 -3.71
CA PHE A 444 21.42 1.66 -2.81
C PHE A 444 19.94 1.52 -3.17
N ILE A 445 19.64 1.33 -4.46
CA ILE A 445 18.30 0.90 -4.91
C ILE A 445 18.37 -0.52 -5.51
N PRO A 446 17.29 -1.32 -5.45
CA PRO A 446 17.29 -2.73 -5.87
C PRO A 446 17.89 -3.00 -7.26
N VAL A 447 17.68 -2.10 -8.21
CA VAL A 447 18.16 -2.25 -9.59
C VAL A 447 19.70 -2.24 -9.64
N TYR A 448 20.37 -1.33 -8.92
CA TYR A 448 21.83 -1.28 -8.91
C TYR A 448 22.45 -2.45 -8.15
N VAL A 449 21.87 -2.86 -7.02
CA VAL A 449 22.29 -4.07 -6.29
C VAL A 449 22.22 -5.29 -7.22
N TRP A 450 21.17 -5.39 -8.04
CA TRP A 450 21.04 -6.47 -9.01
C TRP A 450 22.11 -6.44 -10.12
N GLU A 451 22.48 -5.25 -10.62
CA GLU A 451 23.58 -5.12 -11.59
C GLU A 451 24.91 -5.60 -11.00
N LEU A 452 25.19 -5.28 -9.73
CA LEU A 452 26.37 -5.77 -9.02
C LEU A 452 26.35 -7.29 -8.86
N VAL A 453 25.22 -7.86 -8.45
CA VAL A 453 25.03 -9.32 -8.34
C VAL A 453 25.32 -10.01 -9.68
N LYS A 454 24.79 -9.49 -10.79
CA LYS A 454 25.06 -10.02 -12.14
C LYS A 454 26.53 -9.92 -12.53
N LYS A 455 27.15 -8.77 -12.27
CA LYS A 455 28.56 -8.52 -12.58
C LYS A 455 29.47 -9.52 -11.87
N GLU A 456 29.23 -9.75 -10.58
CA GLU A 456 30.11 -10.57 -9.73
C GLU A 456 29.80 -12.08 -9.76
N ASN A 457 28.66 -12.47 -10.36
CA ASN A 457 28.22 -13.86 -10.49
C ASN A 457 27.99 -14.27 -11.96
N VAL A 458 28.67 -13.64 -12.91
CA VAL A 458 28.44 -13.82 -14.35
C VAL A 458 28.48 -15.28 -14.82
N GLU A 459 29.31 -16.12 -14.19
CA GLU A 459 29.47 -17.54 -14.56
C GLU A 459 28.42 -18.47 -13.91
N THR A 460 27.82 -18.06 -12.80
CA THR A 460 26.96 -18.92 -11.96
C THR A 460 25.50 -18.49 -11.95
N ILE A 461 25.19 -17.23 -12.30
CA ILE A 461 23.83 -16.67 -12.16
C ILE A 461 22.80 -17.29 -13.12
N GLY A 462 23.28 -17.85 -14.24
CA GLY A 462 22.48 -18.61 -15.19
C GLY A 462 21.26 -17.84 -15.70
N ALA A 463 20.07 -18.44 -15.55
CA ALA A 463 18.81 -17.86 -16.01
C ALA A 463 18.07 -17.03 -14.94
N LEU A 464 18.69 -16.75 -13.79
CA LEU A 464 18.11 -15.95 -12.72
C LEU A 464 18.03 -14.47 -13.16
N SER A 465 16.87 -13.84 -12.97
CA SER A 465 16.64 -12.45 -13.37
C SER A 465 15.95 -11.64 -12.27
N LEU A 466 15.94 -10.30 -12.39
CA LEU A 466 15.38 -9.41 -11.36
C LEU A 466 13.90 -9.70 -11.04
N LYS A 467 13.12 -10.19 -12.01
CA LYS A 467 11.71 -10.58 -11.80
C LYS A 467 11.53 -11.85 -10.95
N ASP A 468 12.58 -12.64 -10.79
CA ASP A 468 12.55 -13.91 -10.06
C ASP A 468 12.95 -13.73 -8.59
N VAL A 469 13.40 -12.54 -8.20
CA VAL A 469 13.93 -12.24 -6.86
C VAL A 469 13.32 -10.97 -6.25
N THR A 470 13.33 -10.88 -4.93
CA THR A 470 13.06 -9.68 -4.16
C THR A 470 14.35 -9.27 -3.46
N ILE A 471 14.72 -7.99 -3.57
CA ILE A 471 15.91 -7.43 -2.91
C ILE A 471 15.41 -6.48 -1.82
N SER A 472 15.84 -6.73 -0.59
CA SER A 472 15.39 -6.03 0.61
C SER A 472 16.58 -5.77 1.54
N ASN A 473 16.35 -5.02 2.63
CA ASN A 473 17.37 -4.72 3.65
C ASN A 473 18.68 -4.17 3.05
N ILE A 474 18.56 -3.30 2.04
CA ILE A 474 19.72 -2.66 1.41
C ILE A 474 20.29 -1.66 2.41
N SER A 475 21.57 -1.84 2.74
CA SER A 475 22.32 -1.04 3.72
C SER A 475 23.66 -0.63 3.14
N LYS A 476 24.45 0.15 3.90
CA LYS A 476 25.82 0.52 3.48
C LYS A 476 26.76 -0.68 3.29
N THR A 477 26.41 -1.85 3.82
CA THR A 477 27.31 -3.03 3.83
C THR A 477 26.74 -4.26 3.15
N GLY A 478 25.50 -4.22 2.67
CA GLY A 478 24.88 -5.41 2.09
C GLY A 478 23.39 -5.30 1.79
N ALA A 479 22.83 -6.39 1.25
CA ALA A 479 21.41 -6.57 0.98
C ALA A 479 20.98 -8.04 1.12
N HIS A 480 19.69 -8.25 1.30
CA HIS A 480 19.06 -9.57 1.33
C HIS A 480 18.32 -9.87 0.02
N ILE A 481 18.58 -11.03 -0.58
CA ILE A 481 17.99 -11.47 -1.86
C ILE A 481 17.21 -12.77 -1.66
N SER A 482 15.91 -12.77 -1.97
CA SER A 482 15.03 -13.94 -1.81
C SER A 482 14.26 -14.28 -3.08
N ALA A 483 13.91 -15.55 -3.29
CA ALA A 483 13.09 -15.96 -4.43
C ALA A 483 11.67 -15.39 -4.35
N VAL A 484 11.12 -14.93 -5.48
CA VAL A 484 9.70 -14.54 -5.58
C VAL A 484 8.82 -15.79 -5.50
N ALA A 485 7.70 -15.68 -4.77
CA ALA A 485 6.72 -16.76 -4.62
C ALA A 485 6.19 -17.22 -6.00
N GLY A 486 6.17 -18.54 -6.23
CA GLY A 486 5.77 -19.11 -7.51
C GLY A 486 6.86 -19.16 -8.59
N SER A 487 8.07 -18.63 -8.32
CA SER A 487 9.19 -18.79 -9.23
C SER A 487 9.72 -20.24 -9.28
N LYS A 488 10.48 -20.55 -10.33
CA LYS A 488 11.22 -21.82 -10.49
C LYS A 488 12.47 -21.90 -9.60
N PHE A 489 12.77 -20.84 -8.84
CA PHE A 489 13.91 -20.75 -7.94
C PHE A 489 13.45 -20.81 -6.49
N ILE A 490 14.35 -21.18 -5.58
CA ILE A 490 14.08 -21.23 -4.13
C ILE A 490 15.25 -20.69 -3.32
N GLY A 491 14.99 -20.36 -2.06
CA GLY A 491 16.00 -19.94 -1.11
C GLY A 491 16.22 -18.42 -1.11
N GLN A 492 17.17 -18.03 -0.27
CA GLN A 492 17.55 -16.65 -0.04
C GLN A 492 19.05 -16.57 0.27
N VAL A 493 19.66 -15.43 -0.01
CA VAL A 493 21.09 -15.21 0.21
C VAL A 493 21.34 -13.75 0.59
N ASP A 494 22.23 -13.55 1.55
CA ASP A 494 22.76 -12.24 1.87
C ASP A 494 24.00 -11.96 1.02
N VAL A 495 24.07 -10.74 0.51
CA VAL A 495 25.22 -10.21 -0.21
C VAL A 495 25.77 -9.01 0.55
N THR A 496 27.08 -8.80 0.43
CA THR A 496 27.84 -7.80 1.18
C THR A 496 28.74 -7.00 0.24
N TRP A 497 29.14 -5.81 0.66
CA TRP A 497 30.11 -4.96 -0.04
C TRP A 497 30.75 -3.98 0.94
N THR A 498 31.80 -3.29 0.51
CA THR A 498 32.38 -2.16 1.26
C THR A 498 32.21 -0.84 0.51
N VAL A 499 31.89 0.21 1.24
CA VAL A 499 31.82 1.60 0.74
C VAL A 499 33.16 2.26 1.02
N SER A 500 33.67 3.04 0.05
CA SER A 500 34.96 3.72 0.22
C SER A 500 34.87 4.79 1.28
N SER A 501 35.78 4.79 2.26
CA SER A 501 35.92 5.86 3.26
C SER A 501 36.46 7.16 2.70
N ASP A 502 37.09 7.11 1.52
CA ASP A 502 37.84 8.22 0.92
C ASP A 502 36.98 9.02 -0.06
N PHE A 503 35.68 8.72 -0.13
CA PHE A 503 34.75 9.50 -0.93
C PHE A 503 34.46 10.83 -0.21
N LYS A 504 35.30 11.83 -0.46
CA LYS A 504 34.88 13.23 -0.34
C LYS A 504 33.81 13.46 -1.39
N GLU A 505 32.76 14.21 -1.07
CA GLU A 505 31.82 14.75 -2.06
C GLU A 505 32.61 15.60 -3.07
N GLU A 506 33.18 14.95 -4.08
CA GLU A 506 33.54 15.61 -5.32
C GLU A 506 32.26 15.77 -6.13
N GLU A 507 32.04 17.01 -6.52
CA GLU A 507 30.92 17.52 -7.30
C GLU A 507 30.50 16.51 -8.38
N ILE A 508 29.21 16.17 -8.40
CA ILE A 508 28.65 15.23 -9.37
C ILE A 508 28.95 15.77 -10.76
N ASP A 509 29.81 15.06 -11.49
CA ASP A 509 30.03 15.27 -12.92
C ASP A 509 28.76 14.88 -13.68
N LEU A 510 27.89 15.88 -13.85
CA LEU A 510 26.58 15.79 -14.51
C LEU A 510 26.70 15.36 -15.97
N GLU A 511 27.88 15.51 -16.59
CA GLU A 511 28.14 15.15 -17.99
C GLU A 511 27.99 13.64 -18.22
N ASN A 512 28.25 12.82 -17.20
CA ASN A 512 28.19 11.35 -17.27
C ASN A 512 26.80 10.76 -16.99
N LEU A 513 25.89 11.54 -16.37
CA LEU A 513 24.53 11.10 -16.03
C LEU A 513 23.61 11.05 -17.26
N GLN A 514 23.89 11.88 -18.26
CA GLN A 514 23.10 12.01 -19.48
C GLN A 514 23.28 10.80 -20.44
N ASP A 515 24.50 10.26 -20.50
CA ASP A 515 24.81 9.07 -21.31
C ASP A 515 24.26 7.77 -20.70
N GLN A 516 24.09 7.71 -19.38
CA GLN A 516 23.69 6.50 -18.65
C GLN A 516 22.18 6.32 -18.52
N LEU A 517 21.39 7.39 -18.60
CA LEU A 517 19.94 7.32 -18.37
C LEU A 517 19.12 6.76 -19.55
N ASN A 518 19.71 6.58 -20.74
CA ASN A 518 19.04 6.02 -21.94
C ASN A 518 17.58 6.51 -22.12
N VAL A 519 17.32 7.79 -21.77
CA VAL A 519 15.99 8.36 -21.79
C VAL A 519 15.64 8.55 -23.25
N ARG A 520 14.60 7.85 -23.72
CA ARG A 520 14.03 8.13 -25.03
C ARG A 520 13.79 9.64 -25.16
N PRO A 521 14.07 10.25 -26.31
CA PRO A 521 13.80 11.67 -26.50
C PRO A 521 12.34 11.93 -26.14
N ILE A 522 12.11 12.87 -25.22
CA ILE A 522 10.77 13.37 -24.90
C ILE A 522 10.28 14.06 -26.17
N SER A 523 9.63 13.31 -27.05
CA SER A 523 8.93 13.86 -28.20
C SER A 523 7.66 14.53 -27.68
N VAL A 524 7.76 15.76 -27.17
CA VAL A 524 6.58 16.61 -27.00
C VAL A 524 6.04 16.85 -28.40
N GLN A 525 4.89 16.25 -28.73
CA GLN A 525 4.28 16.46 -30.03
C GLN A 525 3.81 17.92 -30.12
N TYR A 526 4.64 18.79 -30.71
CA TYR A 526 4.38 20.22 -30.91
C TYR A 526 2.97 20.51 -31.47
N LYS A 527 2.36 19.56 -32.21
CA LYS A 527 0.98 19.63 -32.70
C LYS A 527 -0.10 19.62 -31.61
N SER A 528 0.06 18.87 -30.52
CA SER A 528 -0.93 18.84 -29.43
C SER A 528 -0.82 20.10 -28.56
N THR A 529 0.40 20.58 -28.33
CA THR A 529 0.67 21.84 -27.62
C THR A 529 0.11 23.04 -28.37
N LEU A 530 0.29 23.11 -29.69
CA LEU A 530 -0.24 24.19 -30.52
C LEU A 530 -1.77 24.21 -30.56
N SER A 531 -2.41 23.04 -30.43
CA SER A 531 -3.88 22.93 -30.37
C SER A 531 -4.42 23.44 -29.03
N SER A 532 -3.71 23.16 -27.94
CA SER A 532 -4.04 23.65 -26.59
C SER A 532 -3.77 25.16 -26.46
N ALA A 533 -2.67 25.64 -27.00
CA ALA A 533 -2.34 27.07 -27.03
C ALA A 533 -3.35 27.91 -27.83
N LYS A 534 -3.89 27.37 -28.93
CA LYS A 534 -4.98 27.99 -29.68
C LYS A 534 -6.30 28.04 -28.91
N ALA A 535 -6.57 27.04 -28.06
CA ALA A 535 -7.75 27.03 -27.20
C ALA A 535 -7.62 28.09 -26.09
N ASP A 536 -6.43 28.25 -25.51
CA ASP A 536 -6.16 29.22 -24.45
C ASP A 536 -6.06 30.66 -24.94
N GLN A 537 -5.59 30.90 -26.17
CA GLN A 537 -5.58 32.24 -26.76
C GLN A 537 -7.01 32.79 -26.91
N LYS A 538 -8.00 31.92 -27.15
CA LYS A 538 -9.41 32.31 -27.20
C LYS A 538 -9.89 32.91 -25.87
N ASN A 539 -9.28 32.50 -24.75
CA ASN A 539 -9.59 32.99 -23.41
C ASN A 539 -8.63 34.10 -22.95
N ASN A 540 -7.51 34.30 -23.66
CA ASN A 540 -6.47 35.29 -23.36
C ASN A 540 -6.01 35.98 -24.66
N PRO A 541 -6.86 36.83 -25.27
CA PRO A 541 -6.61 37.39 -26.61
C PRO A 541 -5.38 38.31 -26.68
N ASP A 542 -4.93 38.81 -25.53
CA ASP A 542 -3.79 39.72 -25.41
C ASP A 542 -2.42 39.01 -25.45
N LYS A 543 -2.41 37.67 -25.48
CA LYS A 543 -1.18 36.86 -25.56
C LYS A 543 -1.06 36.18 -26.92
N THR A 544 0.15 36.08 -27.44
CA THR A 544 0.42 35.37 -28.69
C THR A 544 0.35 33.85 -28.51
N ILE A 545 0.04 33.11 -29.58
CA ILE A 545 0.00 31.63 -29.53
C ILE A 545 1.36 31.07 -29.09
N ASP A 546 2.45 31.71 -29.51
CA ASP A 546 3.81 31.27 -29.20
C ASP A 546 4.14 31.49 -27.71
N GLU A 547 3.71 32.60 -27.10
CA GLU A 547 3.84 32.81 -25.65
C GLU A 547 3.05 31.78 -24.84
N ILE A 548 1.85 31.42 -25.28
CA ILE A 548 1.01 30.43 -24.57
C ILE A 548 1.60 29.02 -24.76
N ALA A 549 2.03 28.66 -25.96
CA ALA A 549 2.65 27.38 -26.25
C ALA A 549 3.95 27.20 -25.46
N TRP A 550 4.74 28.26 -25.31
CA TRP A 550 5.97 28.23 -24.53
C TRP A 550 5.69 28.06 -23.03
N ASN A 551 4.73 28.77 -22.45
CA ASN A 551 4.34 28.59 -21.04
C ASN A 551 3.86 27.17 -20.72
N ILE A 552 3.14 26.53 -21.67
CA ILE A 552 2.71 25.13 -21.53
C ILE A 552 3.91 24.17 -21.60
N ILE A 553 4.88 24.46 -22.46
CA ILE A 553 6.12 23.65 -22.56
C ILE A 553 6.95 23.84 -21.29
N GLU A 554 7.12 25.06 -20.82
CA GLU A 554 7.87 25.43 -19.62
C GLU A 554 7.29 24.77 -18.36
N GLY A 555 5.97 24.81 -18.16
CA GLY A 555 5.32 24.12 -17.03
C GLY A 555 5.44 22.59 -17.09
N ASN A 556 5.41 22.00 -18.28
CA ASN A 556 5.56 20.55 -18.44
C ASN A 556 7.02 20.08 -18.30
N VAL A 557 7.97 20.86 -18.80
CA VAL A 557 9.40 20.57 -18.67
C VAL A 557 9.84 20.79 -17.21
N ALA A 558 9.43 21.88 -16.57
CA ALA A 558 9.74 22.15 -15.16
C ALA A 558 9.17 21.06 -14.24
N SER A 559 7.91 20.66 -14.39
CA SER A 559 7.31 19.61 -13.54
C SER A 559 7.95 18.23 -13.74
N THR A 560 8.29 17.87 -14.97
CA THR A 560 8.92 16.57 -15.27
C THR A 560 10.38 16.54 -14.84
N PHE A 561 11.11 17.65 -15.02
CA PHE A 561 12.52 17.77 -14.66
C PHE A 561 12.72 17.85 -13.14
N VAL A 562 11.89 18.64 -12.44
CA VAL A 562 11.89 18.75 -10.96
C VAL A 562 11.47 17.44 -10.30
N GLY A 563 10.44 16.76 -10.83
CA GLY A 563 10.00 15.47 -10.29
C GLY A 563 11.04 14.37 -10.45
N THR A 564 11.80 14.37 -11.54
CA THR A 564 12.79 13.33 -11.83
C THR A 564 14.12 13.58 -11.10
N LEU A 565 14.60 14.82 -11.03
CA LEU A 565 15.82 15.17 -10.29
C LEU A 565 15.61 15.17 -8.77
N GLY A 566 14.45 15.59 -8.27
CA GLY A 566 14.12 15.54 -6.84
C GLY A 566 14.11 14.11 -6.29
N LEU A 567 13.64 13.14 -7.08
CA LEU A 567 13.66 11.71 -6.73
C LEU A 567 15.07 11.10 -6.80
N ILE A 568 15.98 11.65 -7.62
CA ILE A 568 17.32 11.09 -7.84
C ILE A 568 18.36 11.70 -6.89
N LEU A 569 18.22 12.98 -6.51
CA LEU A 569 19.24 13.71 -5.76
C LEU A 569 18.87 14.01 -4.29
N ASN A 570 17.63 13.73 -3.86
CA ASN A 570 17.18 13.95 -2.48
C ASN A 570 17.45 15.39 -1.96
N ILE A 571 17.32 16.40 -2.84
CA ILE A 571 17.46 17.81 -2.49
C ILE A 571 16.08 18.37 -2.10
N ASP A 572 16.01 19.02 -0.94
CA ASP A 572 14.83 19.78 -0.50
C ASP A 572 14.70 21.08 -1.30
N VAL A 573 13.77 21.12 -2.26
CA VAL A 573 13.57 22.28 -3.15
C VAL A 573 12.46 23.18 -2.61
N GLY A 574 12.67 23.73 -1.42
CA GLY A 574 11.87 24.84 -0.93
C GLY A 574 12.35 26.15 -1.53
N GLN A 575 11.97 26.48 -2.79
CA GLN A 575 11.71 27.82 -3.36
C GLN A 575 11.60 27.75 -4.90
N GLU A 576 10.40 27.47 -5.42
CA GLU A 576 10.10 27.49 -6.88
C GLU A 576 10.26 28.89 -7.53
N ALA A 577 10.39 29.96 -6.72
CA ALA A 577 10.40 31.34 -7.22
C ALA A 577 11.75 31.81 -7.81
N SER A 578 12.88 31.25 -7.38
CA SER A 578 14.20 31.78 -7.75
C SER A 578 14.66 31.39 -9.16
N LEU A 579 14.24 30.25 -9.68
CA LEU A 579 14.66 29.77 -11.01
C LEU A 579 13.88 30.47 -12.15
N GLY A 580 12.59 30.73 -11.95
CA GLY A 580 11.77 31.50 -12.89
C GLY A 580 12.22 32.96 -12.99
N ASP A 581 12.61 33.57 -11.85
CA ASP A 581 13.16 34.92 -11.81
C ASP A 581 14.60 35.01 -12.37
N PHE A 582 15.40 33.94 -12.22
CA PHE A 582 16.74 33.83 -12.82
C PHE A 582 16.68 33.81 -14.36
N ILE A 583 15.70 33.10 -14.94
CA ILE A 583 15.49 33.07 -16.40
C ILE A 583 14.93 34.41 -16.89
N ARG A 584 14.05 35.06 -16.11
CA ARG A 584 13.45 36.36 -16.47
C ARG A 584 14.43 37.54 -16.48
N ARG A 585 15.46 37.55 -15.62
CA ARG A 585 16.41 38.68 -15.53
C ARG A 585 17.52 38.66 -16.59
N ASN A 586 17.72 37.54 -17.30
CA ASN A 586 18.86 37.36 -18.20
C ASN A 586 18.51 37.34 -19.69
N VAL A 587 17.27 37.66 -20.06
CA VAL A 587 16.85 37.77 -21.47
C VAL A 587 16.21 39.14 -21.68
N ASP A 588 17.02 40.12 -22.10
CA ASP A 588 16.53 41.43 -22.50
C ASP A 588 16.13 41.43 -23.99
N TYR A 589 15.02 42.09 -24.30
CA TYR A 589 14.43 42.15 -25.62
C TYR A 589 14.77 43.48 -26.31
N THR A 590 15.17 43.39 -27.59
CA THR A 590 15.34 44.47 -28.59
C THR A 590 16.60 45.34 -28.41
N THR A 591 17.64 45.26 -29.25
CA THR A 591 17.76 45.83 -30.61
C THR A 591 19.15 45.49 -31.20
N ASN A 592 19.30 45.68 -32.53
CA ASN A 592 20.45 45.42 -33.41
C ASN A 592 21.91 45.49 -32.86
N TYR A 593 22.70 44.51 -33.33
CA TYR A 593 24.13 44.45 -33.70
C TYR A 593 25.28 44.85 -32.73
N GLU A 594 26.30 43.98 -32.83
CA GLU A 594 27.69 44.01 -32.33
C GLU A 594 27.95 43.54 -30.89
N GLU A 595 29.03 42.76 -30.76
CA GLU A 595 29.48 42.05 -29.56
C GLU A 595 29.36 42.91 -28.30
N ILE A 596 28.57 42.45 -27.34
CA ILE A 596 28.60 42.96 -25.98
C ILE A 596 29.26 41.88 -25.11
N THR A 597 30.55 42.04 -24.83
CA THR A 597 31.14 41.46 -23.62
C THR A 597 30.71 42.36 -22.47
N LYS A 598 29.88 41.85 -21.55
CA LYS A 598 29.51 42.55 -20.33
C LYS A 598 29.98 41.72 -19.14
N ASP A 599 30.94 42.27 -18.40
CA ASP A 599 31.31 41.76 -17.08
C ASP A 599 30.16 42.04 -16.10
N VAL A 600 29.61 40.99 -15.50
CA VAL A 600 28.63 41.10 -14.42
C VAL A 600 29.40 41.02 -13.11
N LYS A 601 29.55 42.15 -12.41
CA LYS A 601 30.01 42.18 -11.02
C LYS A 601 28.81 42.13 -10.07
N PHE A 602 28.87 41.24 -9.11
CA PHE A 602 27.92 41.19 -7.99
C PHE A 602 28.43 42.07 -6.86
N GLU A 603 27.67 43.09 -6.47
CA GLU A 603 27.90 43.80 -5.20
C GLU A 603 27.00 43.21 -4.12
N TYR A 604 27.62 42.67 -3.07
CA TYR A 604 26.93 42.24 -1.86
C TYR A 604 26.63 43.47 -0.98
N SER A 605 25.35 43.79 -0.79
CA SER A 605 24.90 44.62 0.33
C SER A 605 24.07 43.76 1.28
N ASP A 606 24.36 43.91 2.57
CA ASP A 606 23.76 43.25 3.73
C ASP A 606 24.28 41.86 4.09
N PHE A 607 25.58 41.79 4.42
CA PHE A 607 26.12 40.78 5.33
C PHE A 607 26.95 41.48 6.42
N THR A 608 26.52 41.39 7.69
CA THR A 608 27.31 41.79 8.85
C THR A 608 27.97 40.55 9.45
N GLY A 609 28.99 40.05 8.75
CA GLY A 609 29.82 38.93 9.18
C GLY A 609 31.08 38.88 8.34
N SER A 610 32.24 38.72 8.99
CA SER A 610 33.55 38.69 8.33
C SER A 610 33.67 37.49 7.38
N VAL A 611 33.82 37.76 6.08
CA VAL A 611 34.15 36.76 5.05
C VAL A 611 35.66 36.53 5.03
N PRO A 612 36.15 35.27 5.00
CA PRO A 612 37.58 34.96 4.84
C PRO A 612 38.13 35.36 3.45
N PRO A 613 39.44 35.57 3.28
CA PRO A 613 40.01 36.27 2.12
C PRO A 613 40.13 35.46 0.81
N ASP A 614 39.65 34.21 0.75
CA ASP A 614 40.15 33.23 -0.23
C ASP A 614 39.10 32.73 -1.24
N LEU A 615 38.03 33.48 -1.52
CA LEU A 615 37.05 33.14 -2.55
C LEU A 615 36.85 34.32 -3.49
N GLU A 616 37.69 34.41 -4.53
CA GLU A 616 37.48 35.30 -5.67
C GLU A 616 36.78 34.57 -6.83
N ASP A 617 35.67 35.15 -7.25
CA ASP A 617 35.01 35.19 -8.57
C ASP A 617 35.02 33.96 -9.50
N LEU A 618 33.91 33.19 -9.45
CA LEU A 618 33.52 32.24 -10.49
C LEU A 618 32.97 32.99 -11.73
N THR A 619 33.58 32.80 -12.90
CA THR A 619 33.04 33.33 -14.16
C THR A 619 32.59 32.18 -15.07
N ILE A 620 31.31 32.20 -15.46
CA ILE A 620 30.73 31.25 -16.42
C ILE A 620 30.56 31.94 -17.76
N VAL A 621 31.21 31.41 -18.80
CA VAL A 621 31.07 31.92 -20.17
C VAL A 621 30.39 30.84 -21.01
N VAL A 622 29.26 31.19 -21.62
CA VAL A 622 28.55 30.33 -22.57
C VAL A 622 28.71 30.91 -23.97
N SER A 623 29.21 30.10 -24.91
CA SER A 623 29.41 30.58 -26.29
C SER A 623 28.92 29.56 -27.31
N GLY A 624 28.32 30.06 -28.40
CA GLY A 624 27.82 29.20 -29.47
C GLY A 624 27.32 29.99 -30.67
N THR A 625 27.44 29.41 -31.86
CA THR A 625 26.90 29.98 -33.11
C THR A 625 25.41 29.68 -33.21
N LYS A 626 24.67 30.43 -34.04
CA LYS A 626 23.22 30.21 -34.26
C LYS A 626 22.88 28.75 -34.62
N ASP A 627 23.72 28.08 -35.40
CA ASP A 627 23.53 26.67 -35.77
C ASP A 627 23.82 25.71 -34.61
N SER A 628 24.71 26.08 -33.68
CA SER A 628 24.99 25.34 -32.44
C SER A 628 23.75 25.28 -31.53
N TRP A 629 23.04 26.40 -31.40
CA TRP A 629 21.88 26.49 -30.52
C TRP A 629 20.66 25.76 -31.08
N ILE A 630 20.48 25.76 -32.40
CA ILE A 630 19.39 25.03 -33.06
C ILE A 630 19.61 23.50 -32.99
N LYS A 631 20.86 23.05 -32.87
CA LYS A 631 21.23 21.63 -32.80
C LYS A 631 21.60 21.14 -31.39
N ASN A 632 21.39 21.94 -30.35
CA ASN A 632 21.74 21.64 -28.95
C ASN A 632 23.22 21.25 -28.76
N SER A 633 24.15 21.99 -29.37
CA SER A 633 25.59 21.71 -29.32
C SER A 633 26.42 22.97 -28.97
N ALA A 634 25.93 23.81 -28.06
CA ALA A 634 26.68 24.96 -27.54
C ALA A 634 27.61 24.51 -26.40
N GLU A 635 28.81 25.11 -26.32
CA GLU A 635 29.79 24.81 -25.28
C GLU A 635 29.65 25.77 -24.10
N ILE A 636 29.69 25.22 -22.89
CA ILE A 636 29.78 25.98 -21.64
C ILE A 636 31.21 25.82 -21.14
N THR A 637 31.89 26.93 -20.89
CA THR A 637 33.22 26.91 -20.27
C THR A 637 33.16 27.64 -18.94
N VAL A 638 33.45 26.90 -17.87
CA VAL A 638 33.60 27.45 -16.52
C VAL A 638 35.08 27.70 -16.28
N LYS A 639 35.44 28.92 -15.86
CA LYS A 639 36.82 29.23 -15.48
C LYS A 639 36.85 29.84 -14.09
N TRP A 640 37.78 29.35 -13.29
CA TRP A 640 38.25 30.03 -12.09
C TRP A 640 39.32 31.04 -12.52
N VAL A 641 39.23 32.28 -12.02
CA VAL A 641 40.24 33.32 -12.26
C VAL A 641 41.19 33.39 -11.07
#